data_AF-A0A1N7BVG2-F1
#
_entry.id   AF-A0A1N7BVG2-F1
#
_cell.length_a   1.000
_cell.length_b   1.000
_cell.length_c   1.000
_cell.angle_alpha   90.00
_cell.angle_beta   90.00
_cell.angle_gamma   90.00
#
_symmetry.space_group_name_H-M   'P 1'
#
loop_
_entity.id
_entity.type
_entity.pdbx_description
1 polymer ?
#
loop_
_entity_poly.entity_id
_entity_poly.type
_entity_poly.pdbx_seq_one_letter_code
_entity_poly.pdbx_strand_id
1 'polypeptide(L)'
;MIGSDLSLRRILVTSALCAVAAGTLFVGQAEAQSVKIVGIGASSCQFFLQEINGKPEVEKNFFAWAQGYMSGLLLRAPPGKDEDLDLEPGVYPLLKQAEFLRGFCTRNPDADFSDGVNDLYRTLRAPPS
;
A
#
# COMPACT_ATOMS: atom_id res chain seq x y z
N MET A 1 65.84 -4.43 -2.49
CA MET A 1 64.68 -4.96 -1.74
C MET A 1 63.50 -3.99 -1.86
N ILE A 2 62.93 -3.81 -3.06
CA ILE A 2 61.85 -2.84 -3.35
C ILE A 2 60.71 -3.48 -4.17
N GLY A 3 60.97 -4.60 -4.89
CA GLY A 3 59.98 -5.25 -5.76
C GLY A 3 58.90 -6.09 -5.06
N SER A 4 59.15 -6.56 -3.83
CA SER A 4 58.23 -7.45 -3.10
C SER A 4 57.02 -6.71 -2.52
N ASP A 5 57.21 -5.43 -2.17
CA ASP A 5 56.21 -4.59 -1.49
C ASP A 5 55.11 -4.08 -2.43
N LEU A 6 55.49 -3.77 -3.69
CA LEU A 6 54.55 -3.29 -4.71
C LEU A 6 53.62 -4.40 -5.22
N SER A 7 54.11 -5.64 -5.24
CA SER A 7 53.33 -6.82 -5.62
C SER A 7 52.26 -7.14 -4.57
N LEU A 8 52.63 -7.09 -3.28
CA LEU A 8 51.72 -7.35 -2.17
C LEU A 8 50.60 -6.29 -2.07
N ARG A 9 50.94 -5.01 -2.29
CA ARG A 9 49.94 -3.91 -2.34
C ARG A 9 48.97 -4.05 -3.51
N ARG A 10 49.45 -4.48 -4.69
CA ARG A 10 48.58 -4.74 -5.86
C ARG A 10 47.64 -5.91 -5.61
N ILE A 11 48.12 -6.99 -4.99
CA ILE A 11 47.32 -8.17 -4.63
C ILE A 11 46.23 -7.80 -3.61
N LEU A 12 46.55 -7.00 -2.60
CA LEU A 12 45.59 -6.53 -1.59
C LEU A 12 44.50 -5.63 -2.17
N VAL A 13 44.85 -4.73 -3.10
CA VAL A 13 43.86 -3.84 -3.75
C VAL A 13 42.95 -4.64 -4.70
N THR A 14 43.47 -5.64 -5.41
CA THR A 14 42.63 -6.49 -6.29
C THR A 14 41.70 -7.42 -5.50
N SER A 15 42.12 -7.94 -4.35
CA SER A 15 41.23 -8.77 -3.50
C SER A 15 40.10 -7.96 -2.86
N ALA A 16 40.33 -6.69 -2.53
CA ALA A 16 39.30 -5.82 -1.98
C ALA A 16 38.21 -5.46 -3.01
N LEU A 17 38.57 -5.28 -4.29
CA LEU A 17 37.56 -4.98 -5.33
C LEU A 17 36.67 -6.17 -5.67
N CYS A 18 37.18 -7.41 -5.64
CA CYS A 18 36.36 -8.60 -5.93
C CYS A 18 35.35 -8.91 -4.82
N ALA A 19 35.64 -8.55 -3.56
CA ALA A 19 34.73 -8.79 -2.44
C ALA A 19 33.46 -7.91 -2.49
N VAL A 20 33.51 -6.74 -3.12
CA VAL A 20 32.35 -5.84 -3.22
C VAL A 20 31.37 -6.28 -4.32
N ALA A 21 31.87 -6.95 -5.37
CA ALA A 21 31.03 -7.41 -6.49
C ALA A 21 30.15 -8.64 -6.15
N ALA A 22 30.52 -9.43 -5.13
CA ALA A 22 29.77 -10.64 -4.75
C ALA A 22 28.62 -10.36 -3.76
N GLY A 23 28.59 -9.19 -3.11
CA GLY A 23 27.62 -8.88 -2.05
C GLY A 23 26.26 -8.36 -2.52
N THR A 24 26.12 -7.96 -3.80
CA THR A 24 24.89 -7.32 -4.31
C THR A 24 23.91 -8.28 -4.99
N LEU A 25 24.21 -9.58 -5.08
CA LEU A 25 23.37 -10.54 -5.82
C LEU A 25 22.21 -11.14 -5.01
N PHE A 26 22.06 -10.77 -3.72
CA PHE A 26 20.93 -11.19 -2.89
C PHE A 26 19.97 -10.04 -2.58
N VAL A 27 19.65 -9.22 -3.58
CA VAL A 27 18.41 -8.43 -3.53
C VAL A 27 17.28 -9.44 -3.65
N GLY A 28 16.75 -9.89 -2.50
CA GLY A 28 15.54 -10.71 -2.48
C GLY A 28 14.47 -9.98 -3.27
N GLN A 29 14.02 -10.59 -4.37
CA GLN A 29 12.83 -10.13 -5.05
C GLN A 29 11.70 -10.23 -4.03
N ALA A 30 11.21 -9.09 -3.57
CA ALA A 30 9.96 -9.04 -2.84
C ALA A 30 8.88 -9.49 -3.84
N GLU A 31 8.54 -10.78 -3.80
CA GLU A 31 7.36 -11.31 -4.47
C GLU A 31 6.16 -10.51 -3.97
N ALA A 32 5.63 -9.64 -4.82
CA ALA A 32 4.37 -8.98 -4.56
C ALA A 32 3.30 -10.07 -4.52
N GLN A 33 2.92 -10.49 -3.31
CA GLN A 33 1.90 -11.52 -3.14
C GLN A 33 0.63 -11.04 -3.83
N SER A 34 0.32 -11.61 -5.01
CA SER A 34 -0.85 -11.23 -5.81
C SER A 34 -2.09 -11.91 -5.22
N VAL A 35 -2.54 -11.40 -4.07
CA VAL A 35 -3.83 -11.82 -3.51
C VAL A 35 -4.95 -11.26 -4.38
N LYS A 36 -5.82 -12.14 -4.87
CA LYS A 36 -7.05 -11.74 -5.55
C LYS A 36 -8.02 -11.17 -4.51
N ILE A 37 -8.22 -9.86 -4.54
CA ILE A 37 -9.24 -9.18 -3.75
C ILE A 37 -10.62 -9.58 -4.31
N VAL A 38 -11.56 -9.95 -3.44
CA VAL A 38 -12.90 -10.40 -3.81
C VAL A 38 -13.99 -9.67 -3.03
N GLY A 39 -15.22 -9.69 -3.56
CA GLY A 39 -16.39 -9.00 -3.01
C GLY A 39 -16.79 -7.78 -3.85
N ILE A 40 -17.88 -7.13 -3.46
CA ILE A 40 -18.47 -6.05 -4.28
C ILE A 40 -17.54 -4.85 -4.44
N GLY A 41 -16.69 -4.56 -3.44
CA GLY A 41 -15.69 -3.50 -3.53
C GLY A 41 -14.40 -3.85 -4.29
N ALA A 42 -14.32 -5.05 -4.88
CA ALA A 42 -13.30 -5.40 -5.86
C ALA A 42 -13.72 -5.06 -7.30
N SER A 43 -14.85 -4.35 -7.47
CA SER A 43 -15.33 -3.87 -8.77
C SER A 43 -14.68 -2.53 -9.16
N SER A 44 -14.87 -2.13 -10.42
CA SER A 44 -14.41 -0.82 -10.89
C SER A 44 -15.19 0.33 -10.25
N CYS A 45 -14.56 1.48 -10.21
CA CYS A 45 -15.20 2.73 -9.79
C CYS A 45 -16.40 3.09 -10.65
N GLN A 46 -16.34 2.85 -11.97
CA GLN A 46 -17.50 3.03 -12.85
C GLN A 46 -18.68 2.15 -12.42
N PHE A 47 -18.44 0.87 -12.10
CA PHE A 47 -19.49 -0.03 -11.63
C PHE A 47 -20.08 0.45 -10.29
N PHE A 48 -19.23 0.83 -9.33
CA PHE A 48 -19.67 1.42 -8.07
C PHE A 48 -20.60 2.63 -8.29
N LEU A 49 -20.19 3.61 -9.10
CA LEU A 49 -20.99 4.82 -9.36
C LEU A 49 -22.34 4.53 -10.01
N GLN A 50 -22.38 3.56 -10.93
CA GLN A 50 -23.63 3.12 -11.56
C GLN A 50 -24.56 2.45 -10.54
N GLU A 51 -24.02 1.57 -9.70
CA GLU A 51 -24.80 0.77 -8.77
C GLU A 51 -25.38 1.59 -7.61
N ILE A 52 -24.68 2.60 -7.12
CA ILE A 52 -25.17 3.42 -6.00
C ILE A 52 -26.21 4.47 -6.42
N ASN A 53 -26.40 4.72 -7.71
CA ASN A 53 -27.27 5.81 -8.19
C ASN A 53 -28.73 5.61 -7.74
N GLY A 54 -29.20 6.48 -6.85
CA GLY A 54 -30.52 6.39 -6.22
C GLY A 54 -30.70 5.20 -5.26
N LYS A 55 -29.62 4.50 -4.90
CA LYS A 55 -29.63 3.27 -4.09
C LYS A 55 -28.67 3.38 -2.90
N PRO A 56 -29.02 4.13 -1.84
CA PRO A 56 -28.15 4.33 -0.68
C PRO A 56 -27.79 3.03 0.06
N GLU A 57 -28.66 2.02 0.05
CA GLU A 57 -28.35 0.72 0.65
C GLU A 57 -27.22 -0.02 -0.08
N VAL A 58 -27.08 0.21 -1.39
CA VAL A 58 -25.95 -0.36 -2.16
C VAL A 58 -24.66 0.35 -1.78
N GLU A 59 -24.67 1.68 -1.65
CA GLU A 59 -23.50 2.45 -1.17
C GLU A 59 -23.04 1.97 0.21
N LYS A 60 -23.98 1.70 1.12
CA LYS A 60 -23.68 1.13 2.45
C LYS A 60 -23.00 -0.24 2.35
N ASN A 61 -23.41 -1.11 1.43
CA ASN A 61 -22.79 -2.42 1.26
C ASN A 61 -21.34 -2.31 0.75
N PHE A 62 -21.08 -1.42 -0.20
CA PHE A 62 -19.72 -1.10 -0.65
C PHE A 62 -18.87 -0.53 0.49
N PHE A 63 -19.45 0.39 1.28
CA PHE A 63 -18.74 1.01 2.39
C PHE A 63 -18.49 0.05 3.56
N ALA A 64 -19.42 -0.87 3.85
CA ALA A 64 -19.21 -1.93 4.83
C ALA A 64 -18.08 -2.88 4.41
N TRP A 65 -18.02 -3.22 3.11
CA TRP A 65 -16.89 -3.98 2.56
C TRP A 65 -15.57 -3.21 2.70
N ALA A 66 -15.56 -1.90 2.41
CA ALA A 66 -14.36 -1.06 2.53
C ALA A 66 -13.82 -1.01 3.97
N GLN A 67 -14.71 -0.84 4.95
CA GLN A 67 -14.35 -0.87 6.38
C GLN A 67 -13.72 -2.22 6.76
N GLY A 68 -14.35 -3.34 6.37
CA GLY A 68 -13.78 -4.67 6.62
C GLY A 68 -12.42 -4.89 5.96
N TYR A 69 -12.25 -4.40 4.73
CA TYR A 69 -10.97 -4.44 4.01
C TYR A 69 -9.88 -3.66 4.76
N MET A 70 -10.16 -2.41 5.19
CA MET A 70 -9.23 -1.58 5.96
C MET A 70 -8.89 -2.20 7.32
N SER A 71 -9.86 -2.74 8.05
CA SER A 71 -9.59 -3.49 9.29
C SER A 71 -8.67 -4.69 9.03
N GLY A 72 -8.85 -5.38 7.91
CA GLY A 72 -7.96 -6.46 7.50
C GLY A 72 -6.53 -5.99 7.17
N LEU A 73 -6.36 -4.81 6.59
CA LEU A 73 -5.04 -4.19 6.38
C LEU A 73 -4.36 -3.87 7.71
N LEU A 74 -5.12 -3.27 8.63
CA LEU A 74 -4.65 -2.88 9.95
C LEU A 74 -4.21 -4.10 10.78
N LEU A 75 -5.03 -5.16 10.81
CA LEU A 75 -4.72 -6.41 11.51
C LEU A 75 -3.46 -7.13 11.00
N ARG A 76 -3.09 -6.92 9.74
CA ARG A 76 -1.90 -7.52 9.11
C ARG A 76 -0.73 -6.55 9.04
N ALA A 77 -0.85 -5.35 9.59
CA ALA A 77 0.24 -4.40 9.61
C ALA A 77 1.40 -4.96 10.46
N PRO A 78 2.66 -4.79 10.03
CA PRO A 78 3.81 -5.12 10.87
C PRO A 78 3.77 -4.36 12.20
N PRO A 79 4.37 -4.90 13.28
CA PRO A 79 4.49 -4.20 14.55
C PRO A 79 5.08 -2.79 14.37
N GLY A 80 4.51 -1.79 15.06
CA GLY A 80 4.89 -0.38 14.95
C GLY A 80 4.42 0.34 13.69
N LYS A 81 3.73 -0.33 12.75
CA LYS A 81 3.09 0.31 11.60
C LYS A 81 1.59 0.39 11.81
N ASP A 82 1.02 1.58 11.58
CA ASP A 82 -0.41 1.85 11.76
C ASP A 82 -0.90 1.49 13.19
N GLU A 83 0.01 1.43 14.17
CA GLU A 83 -0.32 1.17 15.56
C GLU A 83 -1.21 2.30 16.09
N ASP A 84 -2.27 1.92 16.80
CA ASP A 84 -3.33 2.82 17.28
C ASP A 84 -4.03 3.65 16.19
N LEU A 85 -3.92 3.27 14.91
CA LEU A 85 -4.67 3.91 13.84
C LEU A 85 -6.17 3.73 14.07
N ASP A 86 -6.84 4.84 14.36
CA ASP A 86 -8.30 4.90 14.40
C ASP A 86 -8.86 4.97 12.96
N LEU A 87 -9.68 3.99 12.58
CA LEU A 87 -10.36 3.96 11.29
C LEU A 87 -11.68 4.75 11.29
N GLU A 88 -12.13 5.22 12.45
CA GLU A 88 -13.31 6.08 12.63
C GLU A 88 -12.98 7.30 13.52
N PRO A 89 -11.96 8.10 13.16
CA PRO A 89 -11.63 9.25 13.97
C PRO A 89 -12.76 10.28 13.88
N GLY A 90 -13.10 10.92 15.00
CA GLY A 90 -14.20 11.91 15.06
C GLY A 90 -14.06 13.07 14.05
N VAL A 91 -12.84 13.42 13.66
CA VAL A 91 -12.53 14.46 12.64
C VAL A 91 -12.77 13.99 11.19
N TYR A 92 -12.92 12.67 10.99
CA TYR A 92 -13.13 12.04 9.69
C TYR A 92 -14.19 10.93 9.78
N PRO A 93 -15.46 11.31 10.08
CA PRO A 93 -16.54 10.34 10.34
C PRO A 93 -16.90 9.54 9.08
N LEU A 94 -17.57 8.40 9.28
CA LEU A 94 -17.93 7.45 8.23
C LEU A 94 -18.61 8.08 6.99
N LEU A 95 -19.49 9.05 7.17
CA LEU A 95 -20.15 9.73 6.05
C LEU A 95 -19.15 10.51 5.17
N LYS A 96 -18.13 11.12 5.77
CA LYS A 96 -17.04 11.81 5.06
C LYS A 96 -16.14 10.81 4.34
N GLN A 97 -15.95 9.62 4.89
CA GLN A 97 -15.24 8.52 4.24
C GLN A 97 -15.99 7.99 3.01
N ALA A 98 -17.32 7.78 3.12
CA ALA A 98 -18.14 7.40 1.97
C ALA A 98 -18.13 8.48 0.88
N GLU A 99 -18.23 9.76 1.27
CA GLU A 99 -18.09 10.88 0.34
C GLU A 99 -16.72 10.91 -0.34
N PHE A 100 -15.64 10.65 0.40
CA PHE A 100 -14.30 10.53 -0.16
C PHE A 100 -14.24 9.47 -1.26
N LEU A 101 -14.81 8.27 -1.03
CA LEU A 101 -14.81 7.18 -2.00
C LEU A 101 -15.63 7.51 -3.26
N ARG A 102 -16.79 8.18 -3.10
CA ARG A 102 -17.54 8.73 -4.24
C ARG A 102 -16.71 9.74 -5.03
N GLY A 103 -16.03 10.65 -4.33
CA GLY A 103 -15.16 11.65 -4.96
C GLY A 103 -13.98 11.01 -5.70
N PHE A 104 -13.35 9.99 -5.09
CA PHE A 104 -12.27 9.22 -5.72
C PHE A 104 -12.77 8.57 -7.01
N CYS A 105 -13.87 7.83 -6.97
CA CYS A 105 -14.37 7.12 -8.14
C CYS A 105 -14.90 8.05 -9.24
N THR A 106 -15.46 9.21 -8.87
CA THR A 106 -15.88 10.22 -9.85
C THR A 106 -14.70 10.74 -10.68
N ARG A 107 -13.52 10.87 -10.07
CA ARG A 107 -12.29 11.32 -10.76
C ARG A 107 -11.56 10.19 -11.49
N ASN A 108 -11.77 8.95 -11.08
CA ASN A 108 -11.02 7.79 -11.55
C ASN A 108 -11.98 6.64 -11.95
N PRO A 109 -12.81 6.79 -12.99
CA PRO A 109 -13.82 5.78 -13.34
C PRO A 109 -13.23 4.41 -13.71
N ASP A 110 -12.02 4.40 -14.28
CA ASP A 110 -11.32 3.18 -14.73
C ASP A 110 -10.50 2.50 -13.63
N ALA A 111 -10.39 3.10 -12.45
CA ALA A 111 -9.71 2.49 -11.30
C ALA A 111 -10.59 1.46 -10.61
N ASP A 112 -9.99 0.60 -9.79
CA ASP A 112 -10.77 -0.27 -8.90
C ASP A 112 -11.27 0.52 -7.69
N PHE A 113 -12.47 0.21 -7.20
CA PHE A 113 -12.97 0.80 -5.95
C PHE A 113 -11.99 0.56 -4.79
N SER A 114 -11.34 -0.60 -4.76
CA SER A 114 -10.31 -0.92 -3.76
C SER A 114 -9.08 -0.02 -3.80
N ASP A 115 -8.75 0.62 -4.94
CA ASP A 115 -7.69 1.63 -5.00
C ASP A 115 -8.09 2.87 -4.20
N GLY A 116 -9.35 3.29 -4.31
CA GLY A 116 -9.93 4.38 -3.52
C GLY A 116 -9.97 4.06 -2.03
N VAL A 117 -10.27 2.81 -1.67
CA VAL A 117 -10.21 2.35 -0.26
C VAL A 117 -8.78 2.38 0.27
N ASN A 118 -7.79 1.98 -0.53
CA ASN A 118 -6.38 2.11 -0.16
C ASN A 118 -5.96 3.57 0.01
N ASP A 119 -6.47 4.49 -0.82
CA ASP A 119 -6.20 5.92 -0.70
C ASP A 119 -6.88 6.53 0.54
N LEU A 120 -8.10 6.11 0.84
CA LEU A 120 -8.79 6.46 2.08
C LEU A 120 -7.99 5.97 3.30
N TYR A 121 -7.53 4.72 3.30
CA TYR A 121 -6.72 4.17 4.38
C TYR A 121 -5.43 4.98 4.59
N ARG A 122 -4.77 5.42 3.51
CA ARG A 122 -3.62 6.34 3.60
C ARG A 122 -4.00 7.71 4.14
N THR A 123 -5.17 8.22 3.77
CA THR A 123 -5.67 9.52 4.27
C THR A 123 -5.90 9.46 5.78
N LEU A 124 -6.45 8.36 6.30
CA LEU A 124 -6.70 8.17 7.73
C LEU A 124 -5.40 8.06 8.55
N ARG A 125 -4.28 7.61 7.94
CA ARG A 125 -2.96 7.62 8.58
C ARG A 125 -2.36 9.01 8.76
N ALA A 126 -2.81 10.01 7.99
CA ALA A 126 -2.23 11.34 8.08
C ALA A 126 -2.59 11.94 9.46
N PRO A 127 -1.62 12.52 10.19
CA PRO A 127 -1.94 13.18 11.46
C PRO A 127 -3.00 14.26 11.23
N PRO A 128 -3.95 14.45 12.15
CA PRO A 128 -4.94 15.52 12.05
C PRO A 128 -4.19 16.85 11.92
N SER A 129 -4.41 17.56 10.81
CA SER A 129 -3.87 18.91 10.57
C SER A 129 -4.45 19.93 11.54
#